data_AF-A0A529XMV8-F1
#
_entry.id   AF-A0A529XMV8-F1
#
_cell.length_a   1.000
_cell.length_b   1.000
_cell.length_c   1.000
_cell.angle_alpha   90.00
_cell.angle_beta   90.00
_cell.angle_gamma   90.00
#
_symmetry.space_group_name_H-M   'P 1'
#
loop_
_entity.id
_entity.type
_entity.pdbx_description
1 polymer ?
#
loop_
_entity_poly.entity_id
_entity_poly.type
_entity_poly.pdbx_seq_one_letter_code
_entity_poly.pdbx_strand_id
1 'polypeptide(L)'
;VQPYGDTTPIFVRNGIEAQLDRMLQPQVTLKSGGYIIINQTEALVSIDVNSGRSTKEHSIEETALHTNLEAAEEVARQLRLRDLAAL
;
A
#
# COMPACT_ATOMS: atom_id res chain seq x y z
N VAL A 1 0.20 4.07 -31.25
CA VAL A 1 -0.59 4.44 -30.05
C VAL A 1 -2.05 4.38 -30.43
N GLN A 2 -2.89 3.66 -29.68
CA GLN A 2 -4.34 3.60 -29.93
C GLN A 2 -5.02 4.70 -29.11
N PRO A 3 -5.73 5.66 -29.73
CA PRO A 3 -6.40 6.72 -28.99
C PRO A 3 -7.59 6.16 -28.21
N TYR A 4 -7.76 6.63 -26.97
CA TYR A 4 -8.94 6.33 -26.17
C TYR A 4 -10.10 7.21 -26.64
N GLY A 5 -11.21 6.58 -27.05
CA GLY A 5 -12.33 7.26 -27.73
C GLY A 5 -13.63 7.32 -26.95
N ASP A 6 -13.71 6.76 -25.74
CA ASP A 6 -14.94 6.82 -24.96
C ASP A 6 -15.09 8.17 -24.25
N THR A 7 -16.34 8.50 -23.93
CA THR A 7 -16.69 9.69 -23.15
C THR A 7 -16.36 9.56 -21.67
N THR A 8 -16.36 8.34 -21.13
CA THR A 8 -16.01 8.07 -19.73
C THR A 8 -14.49 8.03 -19.60
N PRO A 9 -13.85 8.73 -18.65
CA PRO A 9 -12.39 8.68 -18.49
C PRO A 9 -11.86 7.25 -18.31
N ILE A 10 -10.69 6.96 -18.88
CA ILE A 10 -10.13 5.59 -18.90
C ILE A 10 -9.93 5.00 -17.49
N PHE A 11 -9.53 5.80 -16.49
CA PHE A 11 -9.35 5.30 -15.12
C PHE A 11 -10.68 5.07 -14.39
N VAL A 12 -11.69 5.90 -14.65
CA VAL A 12 -13.07 5.68 -14.18
C VAL A 12 -13.58 4.35 -14.73
N ARG A 13 -13.46 4.15 -16.05
CA ARG A 13 -13.92 2.93 -16.73
C ARG A 13 -13.25 1.66 -16.18
N ASN A 14 -11.98 1.74 -15.79
CA ASN A 14 -11.23 0.61 -15.24
C ASN A 14 -11.32 0.50 -13.70
N GLY A 15 -12.07 1.37 -13.01
CA GLY A 15 -12.18 1.34 -11.55
C GLY A 15 -10.86 1.67 -10.82
N ILE A 16 -9.94 2.37 -11.48
CA ILE A 16 -8.60 2.69 -10.96
C ILE A 16 -8.63 3.96 -10.10
N GLU A 17 -9.60 4.84 -10.30
CA GLU A 17 -9.66 6.15 -9.63
C GLU A 17 -9.64 6.05 -8.10
N ALA A 18 -10.43 5.13 -7.53
CA ALA A 18 -10.42 4.87 -6.10
C ALA A 18 -9.07 4.31 -5.59
N GLN A 19 -8.27 3.67 -6.45
CA GLN A 19 -6.92 3.23 -6.09
C GLN A 19 -5.94 4.40 -6.10
N LEU A 20 -6.08 5.34 -7.06
CA LEU A 20 -5.28 6.56 -7.11
C LEU A 20 -5.54 7.44 -5.89
N ASP A 21 -6.79 7.61 -5.47
CA ASP A 21 -7.12 8.37 -4.25
C ASP A 21 -6.47 7.76 -3.00
N ARG A 22 -6.46 6.42 -2.90
CA ARG A 22 -5.81 5.71 -1.78
C ARG A 22 -4.29 5.88 -1.79
N MET A 23 -3.66 6.12 -2.94
CA MET A 23 -2.21 6.36 -2.99
C MET A 23 -1.80 7.65 -2.27
N LEU A 24 -2.73 8.58 -2.05
CA LEU A 24 -2.48 9.80 -1.29
C LEU A 24 -2.57 9.58 0.23
N GLN A 25 -3.14 8.46 0.68
CA GLN A 25 -3.28 8.16 2.10
C GLN A 25 -1.96 7.63 2.67
N PRO A 26 -1.50 8.13 3.83
CA PRO A 26 -0.27 7.62 4.45
C PRO A 26 -0.45 6.18 4.98
N GLN A 27 -1.67 5.81 5.39
CA GLN A 27 -1.98 4.47 5.88
C GLN A 27 -2.41 3.56 4.73
N VAL A 28 -1.87 2.33 4.72
CA VAL A 28 -2.25 1.27 3.78
C VAL A 28 -2.60 0.00 4.56
N THR A 29 -3.79 -0.52 4.34
CA THR A 29 -4.28 -1.73 5.04
C THR A 29 -3.74 -3.00 4.36
N LEU A 30 -3.27 -3.95 5.17
CA LEU A 30 -2.79 -5.27 4.73
C LEU A 30 -3.94 -6.28 4.69
N LYS A 31 -3.76 -7.38 3.94
CA LYS A 31 -4.79 -8.39 3.69
C LYS A 31 -5.31 -9.01 4.99
N SER A 32 -4.43 -9.19 5.98
CA SER A 32 -4.78 -9.80 7.26
C SER A 32 -5.33 -8.82 8.30
N GLY A 33 -5.50 -7.53 7.97
CA GLY A 33 -6.05 -6.52 8.88
C GLY A 33 -5.01 -5.78 9.72
N GLY A 34 -3.72 -6.02 9.47
CA GLY A 34 -2.65 -5.09 9.83
C GLY A 34 -2.62 -3.88 8.89
N TYR A 35 -1.68 -2.98 9.08
CA TYR A 35 -1.49 -1.81 8.22
C TYR A 35 -0.05 -1.30 8.28
N ILE A 36 0.38 -0.62 7.22
CA ILE A 36 1.60 0.17 7.20
C ILE A 36 1.28 1.65 7.18
N ILE A 37 2.13 2.47 7.79
CA ILE A 37 2.09 3.94 7.69
C ILE A 37 3.34 4.41 6.98
N ILE A 38 3.16 5.15 5.89
CA ILE A 38 4.24 5.71 5.08
C ILE A 38 4.28 7.23 5.32
N ASN A 39 5.36 7.71 5.94
CA ASN A 39 5.57 9.14 6.18
C ASN A 39 6.87 9.61 5.52
N GLN A 40 6.75 10.58 4.62
CA GLN A 40 7.87 11.22 3.95
C GLN A 40 8.36 12.42 4.76
N THR A 41 9.67 12.53 4.89
CA THR A 41 10.37 13.71 5.43
C THR A 41 11.29 14.29 4.36
N GLU A 42 12.06 15.32 4.68
CA GLU A 42 12.99 15.95 3.74
C GLU A 42 14.10 15.00 3.25
N ALA A 43 14.59 14.11 4.12
CA ALA A 43 15.78 13.29 3.84
C ALA A 43 15.50 11.78 3.77
N LEU A 44 14.32 11.33 4.20
CA LEU A 44 13.98 9.92 4.22
C LEU A 44 12.48 9.68 4.17
N VAL A 45 12.10 8.46 3.79
CA VAL A 45 10.76 7.92 3.93
C VAL A 45 10.79 6.89 5.06
N SER A 46 9.93 7.09 6.06
CA SER A 46 9.73 6.15 7.16
C SER A 46 8.51 5.27 6.89
N ILE A 47 8.64 3.98 7.21
CA ILE A 47 7.56 3.00 7.10
C ILE A 47 7.41 2.30 8.44
N ASP A 48 6.24 2.44 9.07
CA ASP A 48 5.86 1.74 10.29
C ASP A 48 4.91 0.58 9.98
N VAL A 49 5.07 -0.56 10.66
CA VAL A 49 4.31 -1.80 10.42
C VAL A 49 3.54 -2.19 11.67
N ASN A 50 2.22 -2.31 11.54
CA ASN A 50 1.31 -2.62 12.64
C ASN A 50 0.51 -3.89 12.33
N SER A 51 0.47 -4.85 13.26
CA SER A 51 -0.36 -6.07 13.11
C SER A 51 -1.85 -5.79 13.24
N GLY A 52 -2.25 -4.66 13.84
CA GLY A 52 -3.65 -4.24 13.91
C GLY A 52 -4.55 -5.31 14.53
N ARG A 53 -5.55 -5.80 13.76
CA ARG A 53 -6.44 -6.90 14.18
C ARG A 53 -6.04 -8.26 13.60
N SER A 54 -4.83 -8.38 13.04
CA SER A 54 -4.29 -9.64 12.56
C SER A 54 -3.96 -10.53 13.76
N THR A 55 -4.87 -11.42 14.12
CA THR A 55 -4.70 -12.38 15.23
C THR A 55 -5.04 -13.80 14.78
N LYS A 56 -4.78 -14.12 13.51
CA LYS A 56 -5.11 -15.44 12.94
C LYS A 56 -4.13 -16.53 13.36
N GLU A 57 -2.91 -16.15 13.73
CA GLU A 57 -1.86 -17.10 14.04
C GLU A 57 -1.88 -17.57 15.50
N HIS A 58 -1.30 -18.73 15.74
CA HIS A 58 -1.30 -19.36 17.07
C HIS A 58 -0.29 -18.71 18.03
N SER A 59 0.76 -18.05 17.49
CA SER A 59 1.74 -17.30 18.26
C SER A 59 1.84 -15.82 17.82
N ILE A 60 2.28 -14.98 18.75
CA ILE A 60 2.71 -13.59 18.50
C ILE A 60 3.87 -13.56 17.50
N GLU A 61 4.83 -14.48 17.60
CA GLU A 61 5.98 -14.51 16.67
C GLU A 61 5.54 -14.82 15.23
N GLU A 62 4.60 -15.76 15.09
CA GLU A 62 4.04 -16.14 13.79
C GLU A 62 3.20 -15.00 13.20
N THR A 63 2.40 -14.32 14.04
CA THR A 63 1.66 -13.10 13.66
C THR A 63 2.62 -12.02 13.16
N ALA A 64 3.72 -11.78 13.88
CA ALA A 64 4.71 -10.77 13.52
C ALA A 64 5.41 -11.13 12.20
N LEU A 65 5.81 -12.39 12.03
CA LEU A 65 6.42 -12.87 10.79
C LEU A 65 5.46 -12.69 9.61
N HIS A 66 4.22 -13.15 9.72
CA HIS A 66 3.23 -13.06 8.66
C HIS A 66 2.90 -11.59 8.31
N THR A 67 2.71 -10.74 9.33
CA THR A 67 2.48 -9.30 9.14
C THR A 67 3.64 -8.64 8.40
N ASN A 68 4.89 -8.97 8.74
CA ASN A 68 6.08 -8.42 8.09
C ASN A 68 6.22 -8.88 6.63
N LEU A 69 5.86 -10.14 6.32
CA LEU A 69 5.88 -10.63 4.95
C LEU A 69 4.83 -9.94 4.07
N GLU A 70 3.59 -9.77 4.58
CA GLU A 70 2.56 -8.98 3.90
C GLU A 70 2.99 -7.52 3.71
N ALA A 71 3.57 -6.92 4.75
CA ALA A 71 4.06 -5.55 4.70
C ALA A 71 5.16 -5.38 3.66
N ALA A 72 6.10 -6.33 3.53
CA ALA A 72 7.17 -6.27 2.55
C ALA A 72 6.64 -6.29 1.10
N GLU A 73 5.66 -7.14 0.80
CA GLU A 73 4.98 -7.18 -0.51
C GLU A 73 4.30 -5.84 -0.81
N GLU A 74 3.58 -5.29 0.17
CA GLU A 74 2.83 -4.05 0.02
C GLU A 74 3.74 -2.82 -0.09
N VAL A 75 4.81 -2.75 0.69
CA VAL A 75 5.84 -1.69 0.57
C VAL A 75 6.41 -1.68 -0.85
N ALA A 76 6.81 -2.83 -1.38
CA ALA A 76 7.35 -2.90 -2.74
C ALA A 76 6.34 -2.39 -3.78
N ARG A 77 5.05 -2.68 -3.61
CA ARG A 77 3.97 -2.17 -4.46
C ARG A 77 3.80 -0.66 -4.33
N GLN A 78 3.79 -0.13 -3.11
CA GLN A 78 3.61 1.30 -2.83
C GLN A 78 4.77 2.14 -3.34
N LEU A 79 6.02 1.66 -3.23
CA LEU A 79 7.18 2.35 -3.78
C LEU A 79 7.03 2.59 -5.30
N ARG A 80 6.58 1.57 -6.05
CA ARG A 80 6.34 1.69 -7.49
C ARG A 80 5.16 2.61 -7.83
N LEU A 81 4.08 2.54 -7.06
CA LEU A 81 2.89 3.34 -7.35
C LEU A 81 3.10 4.81 -7.03
N ARG A 82 3.76 5.12 -5.91
CA ARG A 82 3.97 6.49 -5.44
C ARG A 82 5.26 7.11 -5.98
N ASP A 83 6.00 6.39 -6.82
CA ASP A 83 7.33 6.79 -7.30
C ASP A 83 8.24 7.27 -6.16
N LEU A 84 8.21 6.53 -5.03
CA LEU A 84 9.00 6.89 -3.86
C LEU A 84 10.44 6.47 -4.09
N ALA A 85 11.26 7.45 -4.45
CA ALA A 85 12.71 7.35 -4.35
C ALA A 85 13.11 7.73 -2.91
N ALA A 86 13.78 6.82 -2.22
CA ALA A 86 14.62 7.19 -1.08
C ALA A 86 15.99 7.61 -1.61
N LEU A 87 16.61 8.58 -0.94
CA LEU A 87 17.98 9.07 -1.18
C LEU A 87 19.01 7.93 -1.21
#